data_AF-A0A0G4LGH9-F1
#
_entry.id   AF-A0A0G4LGH9-F1
#
_cell.length_a   1.000
_cell.length_b   1.000
_cell.length_c   1.000
_cell.angle_alpha   90.00
_cell.angle_beta   90.00
_cell.angle_gamma   90.00
#
_symmetry.space_group_name_H-M   'P 1'
#
loop_
_entity.id
_entity.type
_entity.pdbx_description
1 polymer ?
#
loop_
_entity_poly.entity_id
_entity_poly.type
_entity_poly.pdbx_seq_one_letter_code
_entity_poly.pdbx_strand_id
1 'polypeptide(L)'
;MAHMPACVNRSPDLQAEITTKIVEAVDGMFLLAQLHLDSLKGKRSSKAVRSALSVLHAGSQAYDLAYDDAMKRIEGQRKDEVELAKQVLPWITCAKRPLSTIELQHAHGVEVGETELDLDNISQPEDIMSVCAGLVTVDEESNIIRLVHYSTQEYFMRTWKRWFADAQTEITKVCATYLSFSSFESGFCRTDADFEDRLRLHPLYDYVAHFWGDHAREAGETSPAVLGLLRNEKNVEAQVQVLWVAERFRPRGYSQRFPKRMQGLHVTHILG
;
A
#
# COMPACT_ATOMS: atom_id res chain seq x y z
N MET A 1 -21.79 1.02 -17.81
CA MET A 1 -22.78 0.51 -16.82
C MET A 1 -22.65 -1.01 -16.62
N ALA A 2 -21.44 -1.55 -16.41
CA ALA A 2 -21.29 -2.95 -16.04
C ALA A 2 -21.43 -3.07 -14.51
N HIS A 3 -22.16 -4.08 -14.03
CA HIS A 3 -22.38 -4.43 -12.60
C HIS A 3 -23.41 -3.62 -11.79
N MET A 4 -24.38 -2.96 -12.43
CA MET A 4 -25.55 -2.42 -11.71
C MET A 4 -26.56 -3.51 -11.33
N PRO A 5 -27.29 -3.38 -10.20
CA PRO A 5 -28.31 -4.35 -9.82
C PRO A 5 -29.38 -4.60 -10.88
N ALA A 6 -29.90 -5.83 -10.96
CA ALA A 6 -30.93 -6.20 -11.94
C ALA A 6 -32.20 -5.31 -11.86
N CYS A 7 -32.55 -4.81 -10.67
CA CYS A 7 -33.69 -3.89 -10.50
C CYS A 7 -33.46 -2.51 -11.14
N VAL A 8 -32.19 -2.09 -11.29
CA VAL A 8 -31.79 -0.86 -11.99
C VAL A 8 -31.80 -1.09 -13.49
N ASN A 9 -31.24 -2.21 -13.96
CA ASN A 9 -31.18 -2.52 -15.40
C ASN A 9 -32.57 -2.67 -16.04
N ARG A 10 -33.59 -3.04 -15.25
CA ARG A 10 -34.98 -3.23 -15.71
C ARG A 10 -35.85 -1.98 -15.64
N SER A 11 -35.36 -0.86 -15.11
CA SER A 11 -36.15 0.35 -14.87
C SER A 11 -35.42 1.60 -15.38
N PRO A 12 -35.80 2.11 -16.57
CA PRO A 12 -35.25 3.36 -17.10
C PRO A 12 -35.46 4.55 -16.16
N ASP A 13 -36.60 4.61 -15.49
CA ASP A 13 -36.91 5.67 -14.51
C ASP A 13 -35.94 5.65 -13.34
N LEU A 14 -35.62 4.46 -12.82
CA LEU A 14 -34.65 4.32 -11.73
C LEU A 14 -33.22 4.67 -12.20
N GLN A 15 -32.87 4.39 -13.45
CA GLN A 15 -31.59 4.82 -14.02
C GLN A 15 -31.51 6.34 -14.09
N ALA A 16 -32.56 7.01 -14.59
CA ALA A 16 -32.64 8.46 -14.62
C ALA A 16 -32.55 9.06 -13.20
N GLU A 17 -33.27 8.48 -12.23
CA GLU A 17 -33.22 8.90 -10.81
C GLU A 17 -31.81 8.79 -10.22
N ILE A 18 -31.10 7.68 -10.48
CA ILE A 18 -29.70 7.49 -10.06
C ILE A 18 -28.80 8.54 -10.71
N THR A 19 -28.91 8.73 -12.03
CA THR A 19 -28.07 9.70 -12.75
C THR A 19 -28.26 11.11 -12.21
N THR A 20 -29.50 11.57 -12.06
CA THR A 20 -29.79 12.90 -11.52
C THR A 20 -29.23 13.07 -10.11
N LYS A 21 -29.49 12.13 -9.21
CA LYS A 21 -29.04 12.22 -7.81
C LYS A 21 -27.52 12.21 -7.66
N ILE A 22 -26.83 11.39 -8.44
CA ILE A 22 -25.37 11.32 -8.40
C ILE A 22 -24.76 12.59 -8.99
N VAL A 23 -25.24 13.09 -10.13
CA VAL A 23 -24.72 14.34 -10.73
C VAL A 23 -24.89 15.53 -9.77
N GLU A 24 -26.03 15.61 -9.09
CA GLU A 24 -26.29 16.63 -8.06
C GLU A 24 -25.31 16.54 -6.87
N ALA A 25 -24.93 15.32 -6.45
CA ALA A 25 -24.10 15.10 -5.27
C ALA A 25 -22.59 15.33 -5.52
N VAL A 26 -22.13 15.10 -6.75
CA VAL A 26 -20.68 14.95 -7.02
C VAL A 26 -19.96 16.23 -7.39
N ASP A 27 -20.68 17.32 -7.67
CA ASP A 27 -20.16 18.66 -8.01
C ASP A 27 -18.95 18.63 -8.97
N GLY A 28 -19.03 17.82 -10.03
CA GLY A 28 -17.99 17.68 -11.05
C GLY A 28 -16.86 16.67 -10.73
N MET A 29 -16.86 16.03 -9.56
CA MET A 29 -15.86 15.01 -9.21
C MET A 29 -16.27 13.60 -9.64
N PHE A 30 -15.70 13.13 -10.75
CA PHE A 30 -15.95 11.79 -11.31
C PHE A 30 -15.69 10.66 -10.31
N LEU A 31 -14.67 10.77 -9.45
CA LEU A 31 -14.39 9.76 -8.42
C LEU A 31 -15.56 9.62 -7.44
N LEU A 32 -16.12 10.74 -6.98
CA LEU A 32 -17.25 10.71 -6.04
C LEU A 32 -18.45 10.03 -6.69
N ALA A 33 -18.66 10.25 -8.00
CA ALA A 33 -19.68 9.54 -8.76
C ALA A 33 -19.43 8.03 -8.77
N GLN A 34 -18.19 7.60 -8.99
CA GLN A 34 -17.83 6.19 -8.94
C GLN A 34 -18.04 5.57 -7.55
N LEU A 35 -17.61 6.25 -6.48
CA LEU A 35 -17.81 5.77 -5.10
C LEU A 35 -19.30 5.66 -4.73
N HIS A 36 -20.13 6.58 -5.20
CA HIS A 36 -21.58 6.52 -5.02
C HIS A 36 -22.20 5.39 -5.83
N LEU A 37 -21.82 5.21 -7.10
CA LEU A 37 -22.26 4.08 -7.93
C LEU A 37 -21.87 2.74 -7.29
N ASP A 38 -20.66 2.64 -6.73
CA ASP A 38 -20.19 1.45 -6.04
C ASP A 38 -21.00 1.16 -4.77
N SER A 39 -21.54 2.18 -4.09
CA SER A 39 -22.42 2.00 -2.94
C SER A 39 -23.75 1.31 -3.28
N LEU A 40 -24.16 1.38 -4.56
CA LEU A 40 -25.38 0.77 -5.07
C LEU A 40 -25.16 -0.69 -5.47
N LYS A 41 -23.91 -1.15 -5.61
CA LYS A 41 -23.60 -2.56 -5.89
C LYS A 41 -24.15 -3.43 -4.75
N GLY A 42 -24.72 -4.58 -5.12
CA GLY A 42 -25.32 -5.53 -4.18
C GLY A 42 -26.74 -5.19 -3.69
N LYS A 43 -27.28 -3.98 -3.92
CA LYS A 43 -28.67 -3.64 -3.56
C LYS A 43 -29.66 -4.45 -4.41
N ARG A 44 -30.57 -5.20 -3.78
CA ARG A 44 -31.45 -6.18 -4.49
C ARG A 44 -32.83 -5.65 -4.88
N SER A 45 -33.24 -4.46 -4.42
CA SER A 45 -34.55 -3.89 -4.73
C SER A 45 -34.47 -2.39 -5.01
N SER A 46 -35.41 -1.87 -5.80
CA SER A 46 -35.51 -0.43 -6.09
C SER A 46 -35.68 0.40 -4.82
N LYS A 47 -36.37 -0.13 -3.80
CA LYS A 47 -36.47 0.52 -2.48
C LYS A 47 -35.10 0.65 -1.82
N ALA A 48 -34.30 -0.42 -1.80
CA ALA A 48 -32.96 -0.40 -1.22
C ALA A 48 -32.01 0.54 -1.98
N VAL A 49 -32.16 0.63 -3.31
CA VAL A 49 -31.43 1.61 -4.14
C VAL A 49 -31.83 3.03 -3.76
N ARG A 50 -33.13 3.35 -3.70
CA ARG A 50 -33.60 4.69 -3.30
C ARG A 50 -33.18 5.08 -1.87
N SER A 51 -33.21 4.13 -0.94
CA SER A 51 -32.69 4.37 0.41
C SER A 51 -31.20 4.69 0.41
N ALA A 52 -30.39 4.06 -0.45
CA ALA A 52 -28.98 4.41 -0.60
C ALA A 52 -28.81 5.80 -1.25
N LEU A 53 -29.63 6.13 -2.26
CA LEU A 53 -29.62 7.44 -2.90
C LEU A 53 -29.99 8.58 -1.94
N SER A 54 -30.88 8.33 -0.96
CA SER A 54 -31.27 9.35 0.03
C SER A 54 -30.18 9.71 1.04
N VAL A 55 -29.13 8.88 1.16
CA VAL A 55 -28.00 9.10 2.06
C VAL A 55 -26.79 9.65 1.30
N LEU A 56 -26.93 9.95 0.00
CA LEU A 56 -25.86 10.59 -0.75
C LEU A 56 -25.56 11.96 -0.16
N HIS A 57 -24.33 12.11 0.30
CA HIS A 57 -23.85 13.35 0.88
C HIS A 57 -23.48 14.32 -0.24
N ALA A 58 -23.85 15.59 -0.08
CA ALA A 58 -23.51 16.67 -1.00
C ALA A 58 -22.81 17.81 -0.25
N GLY A 59 -21.98 18.59 -0.95
CA GLY A 59 -21.25 19.74 -0.39
C GLY A 59 -19.82 19.41 0.09
N SER A 60 -19.21 20.35 0.81
CA SER A 60 -17.76 20.31 1.12
C SER A 60 -17.31 19.11 1.98
N GLN A 61 -18.22 18.50 2.76
CA GLN A 61 -17.95 17.30 3.56
C GLN A 61 -18.33 15.99 2.86
N ALA A 62 -18.91 16.05 1.66
CA ALA A 62 -19.39 14.87 0.93
C ALA A 62 -18.27 13.85 0.65
N TYR A 63 -17.06 14.35 0.40
CA TYR A 63 -15.89 13.51 0.10
C TYR A 63 -15.46 12.67 1.31
N ASP A 64 -15.31 13.29 2.49
CA ASP A 64 -14.92 12.58 3.71
C ASP A 64 -15.95 11.51 4.07
N LEU A 65 -17.25 11.81 3.90
CA LEU A 65 -18.31 10.84 4.14
C LEU A 65 -18.33 9.70 3.10
N ALA A 66 -18.05 10.01 1.83
CA ALA A 66 -17.94 8.97 0.80
C ALA A 66 -16.72 8.06 1.01
N TYR A 67 -15.61 8.60 1.50
CA TYR A 67 -14.43 7.80 1.88
C TYR A 67 -14.69 6.98 3.15
N ASP A 68 -15.35 7.55 4.17
CA ASP A 68 -15.82 6.81 5.35
C ASP A 68 -16.73 5.65 4.94
N ASP A 69 -17.67 5.89 4.01
CA ASP A 69 -18.56 4.85 3.51
C ASP A 69 -17.82 3.80 2.67
N ALA A 70 -16.80 4.20 1.91
CA ALA A 70 -15.92 3.25 1.21
C ALA A 70 -15.16 2.36 2.20
N MET A 71 -14.61 2.92 3.29
CA MET A 71 -13.97 2.15 4.35
C MET A 71 -14.95 1.20 5.06
N LYS A 72 -16.18 1.65 5.36
CA LYS A 72 -17.22 0.76 5.92
C LYS A 72 -17.58 -0.37 4.97
N ARG A 73 -17.59 -0.12 3.65
CA ARG A 73 -17.78 -1.19 2.66
C ARG A 73 -16.63 -2.19 2.71
N ILE A 74 -15.39 -1.73 2.88
CA ILE A 74 -14.23 -2.61 3.10
C ILE A 74 -14.47 -3.47 4.34
N GLU A 75 -14.80 -2.87 5.47
CA GLU A 75 -15.03 -3.60 6.73
C GLU A 75 -16.24 -4.55 6.70
N GLY A 76 -17.15 -4.38 5.74
CA GLY A 76 -18.29 -5.27 5.50
C GLY A 76 -18.02 -6.44 4.56
N GLN A 77 -16.79 -6.60 4.05
CA GLN A 77 -16.38 -7.73 3.20
C GLN A 77 -16.15 -9.02 4.01
N ARG A 78 -15.78 -10.11 3.34
CA ARG A 78 -15.38 -11.35 4.03
C ARG A 78 -14.10 -11.10 4.82
N LYS A 79 -13.89 -11.85 5.91
CA LYS A 79 -12.76 -11.65 6.83
C LYS A 79 -11.41 -11.51 6.11
N ASP A 80 -11.09 -12.45 5.22
CA ASP A 80 -9.81 -12.48 4.50
C ASP A 80 -9.66 -11.27 3.54
N GLU A 81 -10.76 -10.80 2.96
CA GLU A 81 -10.78 -9.60 2.10
C GLU A 81 -10.53 -8.32 2.91
N VAL A 82 -11.14 -8.24 4.11
CA VAL A 82 -10.90 -7.14 5.06
C VAL A 82 -9.44 -7.12 5.48
N GLU A 83 -8.88 -8.27 5.81
CA GLU A 83 -7.48 -8.41 6.23
C GLU A 83 -6.52 -7.97 5.11
N LEU A 84 -6.74 -8.43 3.88
CA LEU A 84 -5.95 -8.00 2.72
C LEU A 84 -6.01 -6.47 2.52
N ALA A 85 -7.20 -5.88 2.53
CA ALA A 85 -7.35 -4.43 2.37
C ALA A 85 -6.69 -3.64 3.51
N LYS A 86 -6.81 -4.11 4.75
CA LYS A 86 -6.19 -3.48 5.93
C LYS A 86 -4.68 -3.67 5.99
N GLN A 87 -4.11 -4.65 5.29
CA GLN A 87 -2.67 -4.79 5.12
C GLN A 87 -2.15 -3.89 3.99
N VAL A 88 -2.86 -3.78 2.87
CA VAL A 88 -2.40 -3.02 1.69
C VAL A 88 -2.54 -1.51 1.84
N LEU A 89 -3.70 -1.01 2.31
CA LEU A 89 -3.97 0.43 2.37
C LEU A 89 -2.92 1.22 3.19
N PRO A 90 -2.39 0.71 4.32
CA PRO A 90 -1.28 1.33 5.02
C PRO A 90 -0.03 1.48 4.16
N TRP A 91 0.35 0.47 3.38
CA TRP A 91 1.52 0.51 2.52
C TRP A 91 1.38 1.54 1.39
N ILE A 92 0.16 1.82 0.92
CA ILE A 92 -0.06 2.87 -0.08
C ILE A 92 -0.10 4.26 0.60
N THR A 93 -0.70 4.34 1.78
CA THR A 93 -0.95 5.61 2.49
C THR A 93 0.29 6.16 3.18
N CYS A 94 1.02 5.30 3.89
CA CYS A 94 2.11 5.66 4.79
C CYS A 94 3.48 5.57 4.13
N ALA A 95 3.57 5.03 2.90
CA ALA A 95 4.84 4.89 2.22
C ALA A 95 5.53 6.23 1.94
N LYS A 96 6.87 6.22 2.01
CA LYS A 96 7.72 7.41 1.84
C LYS A 96 7.94 7.79 0.38
N ARG A 97 7.65 6.87 -0.54
CA ARG A 97 7.54 7.08 -1.97
C ARG A 97 6.45 6.18 -2.55
N PRO A 98 5.91 6.48 -3.74
CA PRO A 98 5.05 5.54 -4.45
C PRO A 98 5.75 4.18 -4.62
N LEU A 99 4.98 3.11 -4.43
CA LEU A 99 5.41 1.74 -4.63
C LEU A 99 4.96 1.25 -6.00
N SER A 100 5.82 0.50 -6.67
CA SER A 100 5.38 -0.35 -7.77
C SER A 100 4.46 -1.45 -7.24
N THR A 101 3.64 -2.00 -8.13
CA THR A 101 2.73 -3.10 -7.81
C THR A 101 3.48 -4.31 -7.25
N ILE A 102 4.63 -4.64 -7.83
CA ILE A 102 5.47 -5.77 -7.40
C ILE A 102 6.09 -5.50 -6.01
N GLU A 103 6.52 -4.28 -5.71
CA GLU A 103 7.00 -3.93 -4.38
C GLU A 103 5.91 -4.11 -3.32
N LEU A 104 4.69 -3.66 -3.59
CA LEU A 104 3.57 -3.85 -2.67
C LEU A 104 3.22 -5.32 -2.47
N GLN A 105 3.24 -6.11 -3.55
CA GLN A 105 3.03 -7.56 -3.50
C GLN A 105 4.05 -8.25 -2.58
N HIS A 106 5.33 -7.88 -2.72
CA HIS A 106 6.39 -8.34 -1.81
C HIS A 106 6.15 -7.87 -0.39
N ALA A 107 5.71 -6.63 -0.18
CA ALA A 107 5.48 -6.09 1.16
C ALA A 107 4.34 -6.81 1.89
N HIS A 108 3.27 -7.16 1.16
CA HIS A 108 2.14 -7.90 1.68
C HIS A 108 2.47 -9.39 1.94
N GLY A 109 3.26 -10.03 1.07
CA GLY A 109 3.59 -11.46 1.22
C GLY A 109 4.60 -11.78 2.32
N VAL A 110 5.19 -10.77 2.97
CA VAL A 110 6.13 -10.99 4.08
C VAL A 110 5.39 -11.44 5.33
N GLU A 111 5.77 -12.62 5.80
CA GLU A 111 5.35 -13.14 7.10
C GLU A 111 6.38 -12.77 8.17
N VAL A 112 5.96 -12.02 9.19
CA VAL A 112 6.85 -11.52 10.23
C VAL A 112 7.49 -12.68 10.99
N GLY A 113 8.82 -12.75 10.96
CA GLY A 113 9.61 -13.80 11.61
C GLY A 113 10.14 -14.87 10.65
N GLU A 114 9.64 -14.93 9.42
CA GLU A 114 10.15 -15.83 8.39
C GLU A 114 11.48 -15.33 7.79
N THR A 115 12.25 -16.27 7.24
CA THR A 115 13.60 -16.01 6.71
C THR A 115 13.65 -15.84 5.19
N GLU A 116 12.53 -16.06 4.52
CA GLU A 116 12.38 -15.90 3.08
C GLU A 116 10.95 -15.49 2.73
N LEU A 117 10.75 -15.02 1.51
CA LEU A 117 9.42 -14.68 1.00
C LEU A 117 8.79 -15.93 0.39
N ASP A 118 7.63 -16.33 0.90
CA ASP A 118 6.80 -17.33 0.24
C ASP A 118 6.08 -16.71 -0.96
N LEU A 119 6.44 -17.17 -2.16
CA LEU A 119 5.82 -16.70 -3.41
C LEU A 119 4.37 -17.16 -3.52
N ASP A 120 3.97 -18.24 -2.83
CA ASP A 120 2.59 -18.72 -2.79
C ASP A 120 1.69 -17.83 -1.91
N ASN A 121 2.30 -16.97 -1.07
CA ASN A 121 1.60 -15.98 -0.24
C ASN A 121 1.44 -14.61 -0.93
N ILE A 122 1.86 -14.47 -2.19
CA ILE A 122 1.74 -13.21 -2.93
C ILE A 122 0.38 -13.11 -3.62
N SER A 123 -0.45 -12.17 -3.15
CA SER A 123 -1.73 -11.81 -3.79
C SER A 123 -1.54 -11.17 -5.16
N GLN A 124 -2.44 -11.44 -6.12
CA GLN A 124 -2.42 -10.79 -7.44
C GLN A 124 -2.89 -9.32 -7.34
N PRO A 125 -2.43 -8.44 -8.24
CA PRO A 125 -2.81 -7.03 -8.22
C PRO A 125 -4.34 -6.82 -8.33
N GLU A 126 -5.01 -7.66 -9.11
CA GLU A 126 -6.46 -7.61 -9.30
C GLU A 126 -7.20 -7.91 -8.00
N ASP A 127 -6.71 -8.86 -7.21
CA ASP A 127 -7.30 -9.21 -5.91
C ASP A 127 -7.14 -8.03 -4.94
N ILE A 128 -5.94 -7.44 -4.88
CA ILE A 128 -5.66 -6.25 -4.08
C ILE A 128 -6.61 -5.10 -4.44
N MET A 129 -6.78 -4.81 -5.73
CA MET A 129 -7.67 -3.75 -6.20
C MET A 129 -9.14 -4.04 -5.88
N SER A 130 -9.56 -5.30 -6.02
CA SER A 130 -10.95 -5.72 -5.82
C SER A 130 -11.44 -5.49 -4.39
N VAL A 131 -10.57 -5.70 -3.39
CA VAL A 131 -10.92 -5.54 -1.97
C VAL A 131 -10.86 -4.09 -1.50
N CYS A 132 -10.19 -3.20 -2.22
CA CYS A 132 -10.01 -1.80 -1.83
C CYS A 132 -11.19 -0.88 -2.16
N ALA A 133 -12.36 -1.43 -2.53
CA ALA A 133 -13.63 -0.70 -2.74
C ALA A 133 -13.54 0.57 -3.63
N GLY A 134 -12.67 0.55 -4.64
CA GLY A 134 -12.46 1.66 -5.58
C GLY A 134 -11.55 2.78 -5.06
N LEU A 135 -10.88 2.60 -3.92
CA LEU A 135 -9.96 3.59 -3.34
C LEU A 135 -8.54 3.50 -3.92
N VAL A 136 -8.21 2.40 -4.60
CA VAL A 136 -6.89 2.09 -5.13
C VAL A 136 -6.97 1.88 -6.64
N THR A 137 -5.94 2.32 -7.35
CA THR A 137 -5.75 2.09 -8.78
C THR A 137 -4.28 1.79 -9.08
N VAL A 138 -4.05 1.04 -10.16
CA VAL A 138 -2.71 0.88 -10.74
C VAL A 138 -2.60 1.82 -11.94
N ASP A 139 -1.47 2.50 -12.05
CA ASP A 139 -1.08 3.27 -13.23
C ASP A 139 -0.44 2.32 -14.25
N GLU A 140 -1.10 2.09 -15.39
CA GLU A 140 -0.69 1.08 -16.38
C GLU A 140 0.66 1.41 -17.06
N GLU A 141 1.03 2.69 -17.16
CA GLU A 141 2.29 3.11 -17.79
C GLU A 141 3.49 2.88 -16.85
N SER A 142 3.33 3.22 -15.58
CA SER A 142 4.41 3.18 -14.59
C SER A 142 4.39 1.94 -13.67
N ASN A 143 3.34 1.12 -13.74
CA ASN A 143 3.06 0.00 -12.82
C ASN A 143 3.04 0.41 -11.33
N ILE A 144 2.74 1.68 -11.04
CA ILE A 144 2.66 2.22 -9.68
C ILE A 144 1.25 1.98 -9.14
N ILE A 145 1.15 1.40 -7.95
CA ILE A 145 -0.10 1.31 -7.21
C ILE A 145 -0.27 2.54 -6.34
N ARG A 146 -1.43 3.19 -6.42
CA ARG A 146 -1.70 4.46 -5.74
C ARG A 146 -3.15 4.56 -5.33
N LEU A 147 -3.43 5.50 -4.43
CA LEU A 147 -4.79 5.94 -4.20
C LEU A 147 -5.37 6.56 -5.47
N VAL A 148 -6.65 6.33 -5.69
CA VAL A 148 -7.35 6.68 -6.93
C VAL A 148 -7.36 8.19 -7.22
N HIS A 149 -7.20 9.04 -6.20
CA HIS A 149 -7.16 10.49 -6.36
C HIS A 149 -6.45 11.19 -5.21
N TYR A 150 -5.97 12.42 -5.45
CA TYR A 150 -5.24 13.20 -4.44
C TYR A 150 -6.08 13.48 -3.19
N SER A 151 -7.39 13.71 -3.34
CA SER A 151 -8.27 13.94 -2.18
C SER A 151 -8.46 12.70 -1.31
N THR A 152 -8.27 11.50 -1.89
CA THR A 152 -8.21 10.24 -1.12
C THR A 152 -6.94 10.19 -0.28
N GLN A 153 -5.79 10.66 -0.82
CA GLN A 153 -4.55 10.82 -0.07
C GLN A 153 -4.74 11.81 1.09
N GLU A 154 -5.31 12.99 0.84
CA GLU A 154 -5.56 13.98 1.90
C GLU A 154 -6.50 13.45 3.00
N TYR A 155 -7.51 12.66 2.63
CA TYR A 155 -8.38 11.98 3.57
C TYR A 155 -7.61 11.00 4.45
N PHE A 156 -6.83 10.09 3.85
CA PHE A 156 -6.09 9.10 4.64
C PHE A 156 -4.94 9.73 5.43
N MET A 157 -4.26 10.77 4.95
CA MET A 157 -3.25 11.47 5.74
C MET A 157 -3.82 12.05 7.04
N ARG A 158 -5.09 12.46 7.05
CA ARG A 158 -5.80 12.93 8.26
C ARG A 158 -6.34 11.80 9.14
N THR A 159 -6.70 10.66 8.53
CA THR A 159 -7.50 9.62 9.18
C THR A 159 -6.79 8.27 9.34
N TRP A 160 -5.56 8.10 8.85
CA TRP A 160 -4.88 6.80 8.83
C TRP A 160 -4.74 6.23 10.24
N LYS A 161 -4.53 7.05 11.29
CA LYS A 161 -4.48 6.56 12.68
C LYS A 161 -5.81 5.97 13.17
N ARG A 162 -6.95 6.44 12.63
CA ARG A 162 -8.27 5.89 12.92
C ARG A 162 -8.47 4.54 12.24
N TRP A 163 -7.99 4.40 11.00
CA TRP A 163 -8.22 3.20 10.18
C TRP A 163 -7.15 2.12 10.36
N PHE A 164 -5.92 2.53 10.64
CA PHE A 164 -4.70 1.74 10.66
C PHE A 164 -3.76 2.25 11.77
N ALA A 165 -4.21 2.17 13.03
CA ALA A 165 -3.49 2.72 14.18
C ALA A 165 -2.03 2.23 14.27
N ASP A 166 -1.80 0.96 13.98
CA ASP A 166 -0.49 0.30 14.08
C ASP A 166 0.27 0.26 12.74
N ALA A 167 -0.18 1.01 11.72
CA ALA A 167 0.39 0.96 10.36
C ALA A 167 1.91 1.07 10.32
N GLN A 168 2.47 2.07 11.02
CA GLN A 168 3.91 2.30 11.04
C GLN A 168 4.65 1.15 11.70
N THR A 169 4.13 0.65 12.82
CA THR A 169 4.69 -0.49 13.55
C THR A 169 4.71 -1.76 12.70
N GLU A 170 3.62 -2.07 12.00
CA GLU A 170 3.55 -3.24 11.13
C GLU A 170 4.46 -3.11 9.91
N ILE A 171 4.49 -1.93 9.27
CA ILE A 171 5.44 -1.65 8.18
C ILE A 171 6.88 -1.83 8.67
N THR A 172 7.23 -1.31 9.84
CA THR A 172 8.57 -1.48 10.43
C THR A 172 8.92 -2.95 10.67
N LYS A 173 7.98 -3.78 11.15
CA LYS A 173 8.20 -5.21 11.36
C LYS A 173 8.46 -5.94 10.03
N VAL A 174 7.66 -5.64 9.01
CA VAL A 174 7.84 -6.20 7.67
C VAL A 174 9.18 -5.77 7.08
N CYS A 175 9.51 -4.47 7.12
CA CYS A 175 10.80 -3.97 6.67
C CYS A 175 11.97 -4.70 7.36
N ALA A 176 11.92 -4.82 8.68
CA ALA A 176 12.99 -5.46 9.45
C ALA A 176 13.11 -6.97 9.15
N THR A 177 11.97 -7.64 8.93
CA THR A 177 11.92 -9.06 8.53
C THR A 177 12.52 -9.24 7.14
N TYR A 178 12.07 -8.43 6.17
CA TYR A 178 12.58 -8.46 4.79
C TYR A 178 14.09 -8.24 4.76
N LEU A 179 14.59 -7.20 5.44
CA LEU A 179 16.02 -6.92 5.54
C LEU A 179 16.83 -8.02 6.24
N SER A 180 16.14 -8.93 6.96
CA SER A 180 16.74 -10.05 7.67
C SER A 180 16.66 -11.38 6.92
N PHE A 181 16.16 -11.41 5.68
CA PHE A 181 16.09 -12.63 4.89
C PHE A 181 17.44 -13.31 4.68
N SER A 182 17.42 -14.65 4.60
CA SER A 182 18.59 -15.51 4.41
C SER A 182 19.41 -15.15 3.17
N SER A 183 18.74 -14.64 2.14
CA SER A 183 19.35 -14.14 0.89
C SER A 183 20.34 -12.99 1.11
N PHE A 184 20.31 -12.31 2.26
CA PHE A 184 21.16 -11.18 2.61
C PHE A 184 22.25 -11.53 3.64
N GLU A 185 22.24 -12.75 4.20
CA GLU A 185 23.20 -13.19 5.22
C GLU A 185 24.64 -13.32 4.68
N SER A 186 24.81 -13.35 3.36
CA SER A 186 26.14 -13.29 2.74
C SER A 186 26.82 -11.91 2.86
N GLY A 187 26.10 -10.89 3.35
CA GLY A 187 26.57 -9.50 3.35
C GLY A 187 26.39 -8.82 2.00
N PHE A 188 27.23 -7.83 1.72
CA PHE A 188 27.19 -7.07 0.46
C PHE A 188 27.57 -7.94 -0.75
N CYS A 189 26.98 -7.63 -1.91
CA CYS A 189 27.31 -8.22 -3.20
C CYS A 189 28.65 -7.75 -3.70
N ARG A 190 29.54 -8.65 -4.14
CA ARG A 190 30.94 -8.31 -4.50
C ARG A 190 31.09 -7.75 -5.91
N THR A 191 30.12 -7.99 -6.78
CA THR A 191 30.11 -7.51 -8.16
C THR A 191 28.86 -6.68 -8.44
N ASP A 192 28.92 -5.84 -9.47
CA ASP A 192 27.75 -5.10 -9.93
C ASP A 192 26.64 -6.04 -10.38
N ALA A 193 26.99 -7.15 -11.07
CA ALA A 193 26.02 -8.14 -11.52
C ALA A 193 25.26 -8.81 -10.36
N ASP A 194 25.97 -9.28 -9.33
CA ASP A 194 25.33 -9.88 -8.15
C ASP A 194 24.41 -8.88 -7.43
N PHE A 195 24.82 -7.61 -7.37
CA PHE A 195 24.03 -6.55 -6.76
C PHE A 195 22.76 -6.24 -7.56
N GLU A 196 22.87 -6.17 -8.88
CA GLU A 196 21.73 -5.96 -9.78
C GLU A 196 20.76 -7.14 -9.75
N ASP A 197 21.27 -8.38 -9.74
CA ASP A 197 20.45 -9.57 -9.59
C ASP A 197 19.74 -9.60 -8.25
N ARG A 198 20.40 -9.22 -7.16
CA ARG A 198 19.75 -9.09 -5.84
C ARG A 198 18.60 -8.08 -5.87
N LEU A 199 18.81 -6.88 -6.43
CA LEU A 199 17.73 -5.89 -6.54
C LEU A 199 16.58 -6.36 -7.42
N ARG A 200 16.87 -7.12 -8.48
CA ARG A 200 15.85 -7.67 -9.39
C ARG A 200 15.04 -8.79 -8.73
N LEU A 201 15.68 -9.67 -7.96
CA LEU A 201 15.04 -10.78 -7.25
C LEU A 201 14.30 -10.33 -5.99
N HIS A 202 14.68 -9.18 -5.44
CA HIS A 202 14.06 -8.60 -4.26
C HIS A 202 13.57 -7.15 -4.52
N PRO A 203 12.50 -6.95 -5.30
CA PRO A 203 11.99 -5.64 -5.70
C PRO A 203 11.76 -4.65 -4.56
N LEU A 204 11.29 -5.11 -3.40
CA LEU A 204 11.05 -4.26 -2.23
C LEU A 204 12.34 -3.83 -1.50
N TYR A 205 13.48 -4.46 -1.80
CA TYR A 205 14.72 -4.30 -1.01
C TYR A 205 15.23 -2.87 -0.95
N ASP A 206 15.15 -2.15 -2.09
CA ASP A 206 15.50 -0.73 -2.17
C ASP A 206 14.65 0.10 -1.20
N TYR A 207 13.32 -0.06 -1.26
CA TYR A 207 12.40 0.68 -0.40
C TYR A 207 12.71 0.42 1.08
N VAL A 208 12.77 -0.85 1.48
CA VAL A 208 12.93 -1.18 2.90
C VAL A 208 14.27 -0.70 3.44
N ALA A 209 15.35 -0.80 2.66
CA ALA A 209 16.69 -0.35 3.06
C ALA A 209 16.77 1.17 3.32
N HIS A 210 15.98 1.96 2.59
CA HIS A 210 15.96 3.41 2.71
C HIS A 210 14.97 3.93 3.76
N PHE A 211 13.83 3.26 3.95
CA PHE A 211 12.69 3.86 4.67
C PHE A 211 12.28 3.16 5.95
N TRP A 212 12.85 2.00 6.30
CA TRP A 212 12.48 1.30 7.54
C TRP A 212 12.67 2.16 8.80
N GLY A 213 13.72 3.01 8.82
CA GLY A 213 14.01 3.89 9.94
C GLY A 213 12.99 5.02 10.10
N ASP A 214 12.49 5.59 9.00
CA ASP A 214 11.42 6.58 9.04
C ASP A 214 10.12 5.99 9.59
N HIS A 215 9.78 4.77 9.16
CA HIS A 215 8.63 4.05 9.71
C HIS A 215 8.81 3.74 11.20
N ALA A 216 10.00 3.28 11.62
CA ALA A 216 10.28 2.97 13.01
C ALA A 216 10.19 4.21 13.91
N ARG A 217 10.66 5.36 13.40
CA ARG A 217 10.58 6.66 14.08
C ARG A 217 9.13 7.11 14.25
N GLU A 218 8.30 6.97 13.21
CA GLU A 218 6.88 7.32 13.26
C GLU A 218 6.04 6.37 14.12
N ALA A 219 6.45 5.10 14.22
CA ALA A 219 5.86 4.12 15.15
C ALA A 219 6.11 4.50 16.63
N GLY A 220 7.23 5.18 16.91
CA GLY A 220 7.58 5.65 18.26
C GLY A 220 8.09 4.55 19.21
N GLU A 221 8.15 3.29 18.77
CA GLU A 221 8.63 2.15 19.54
C GLU A 221 9.62 1.30 18.73
N THR A 222 10.62 0.74 19.41
CA THR A 222 11.61 -0.13 18.77
C THR A 222 11.12 -1.58 18.79
N SER A 223 10.92 -2.18 17.61
CA SER A 223 10.49 -3.57 17.50
C SER A 223 11.65 -4.56 17.76
N PRO A 224 11.39 -5.76 18.34
CA PRO A 224 12.40 -6.80 18.48
C PRO A 224 13.03 -7.22 17.14
N ALA A 225 12.26 -7.19 16.05
CA ALA A 225 12.75 -7.48 14.70
C ALA A 225 13.83 -6.48 14.27
N VAL A 226 13.64 -5.18 14.53
CA VAL A 226 14.66 -4.15 14.26
C VAL A 226 15.92 -4.39 15.10
N LEU A 227 15.78 -4.73 16.39
CA LEU A 227 16.94 -5.05 17.22
C LEU A 227 17.70 -6.29 16.72
N GLY A 228 16.98 -7.30 16.22
CA GLY A 228 17.56 -8.49 15.59
C GLY A 228 18.37 -8.11 14.33
N LEU A 229 17.77 -7.33 13.43
CA LEU A 229 18.41 -6.81 12.23
C LEU A 229 19.72 -6.08 12.55
N LEU A 230 19.69 -5.13 13.50
CA LEU A 230 20.84 -4.28 13.84
C LEU A 230 21.99 -5.05 14.48
N ARG A 231 21.74 -6.24 15.04
CA ARG A 231 22.76 -7.13 15.62
C ARG A 231 23.41 -8.04 14.58
N ASN A 232 22.76 -8.26 13.42
CA ASN A 232 23.34 -9.07 12.36
C ASN A 232 24.22 -8.21 11.45
N GLU A 233 25.53 -8.30 11.63
CA GLU A 233 26.51 -7.51 10.87
C GLU A 233 26.42 -7.73 9.35
N LYS A 234 26.04 -8.94 8.91
CA LYS A 234 25.92 -9.25 7.47
C LYS A 234 24.68 -8.62 6.86
N ASN A 235 23.55 -8.70 7.53
CA ASN A 235 22.33 -8.06 7.04
C ASN A 235 22.49 -6.53 7.03
N VAL A 236 23.14 -5.96 8.05
CA VAL A 236 23.52 -4.53 8.08
C VAL A 236 24.44 -4.17 6.92
N GLU A 237 25.48 -4.96 6.68
CA GLU A 237 26.44 -4.76 5.59
C GLU A 237 25.76 -4.79 4.21
N ALA A 238 24.81 -5.71 4.01
CA ALA A 238 24.00 -5.83 2.81
C ALA A 238 23.08 -4.61 2.61
N GLN A 239 22.36 -4.19 3.66
CA GLN A 239 21.47 -3.03 3.63
C GLN A 239 22.25 -1.72 3.34
N VAL A 240 23.42 -1.54 3.97
CA VAL A 240 24.25 -0.34 3.74
C VAL A 240 24.70 -0.24 2.29
N GLN A 241 24.97 -1.36 1.61
CA GLN A 241 25.26 -1.31 0.18
C GLN A 241 24.09 -0.69 -0.59
N VAL A 242 22.85 -1.13 -0.35
CA VAL A 242 21.67 -0.61 -1.04
C VAL A 242 21.46 0.88 -0.73
N LEU A 243 21.52 1.25 0.54
CA LEU A 243 21.29 2.61 1.04
C LEU A 243 22.20 3.66 0.39
N TRP A 244 23.41 3.28 -0.03
CA TRP A 244 24.43 4.20 -0.55
C TRP A 244 24.61 4.14 -2.06
N VAL A 245 24.23 3.04 -2.69
CA VAL A 245 24.51 2.76 -4.12
C VAL A 245 23.34 3.19 -5.03
N ALA A 246 22.31 3.84 -4.49
CA ALA A 246 21.14 4.34 -5.21
C ALA A 246 21.46 5.55 -6.14
N GLU A 247 22.36 5.37 -7.12
CA GLU A 247 22.67 6.37 -8.13
C GLU A 247 22.00 6.08 -9.48
N ARG A 248 21.51 7.14 -10.13
CA ARG A 248 21.06 7.11 -11.54
C ARG A 248 22.19 6.83 -12.53
N PHE A 249 23.45 6.99 -12.10
CA PHE A 249 24.64 6.72 -12.91
C PHE A 249 25.39 5.50 -12.35
N ARG A 250 25.51 4.43 -13.15
CA ARG A 250 26.10 3.16 -12.74
C ARG A 250 27.42 2.88 -13.48
N PRO A 251 28.51 3.58 -13.14
CA PRO A 251 29.81 3.27 -13.71
C PRO A 251 30.27 1.89 -13.24
N ARG A 252 31.23 1.28 -13.95
CA ARG A 252 31.82 0.01 -13.52
C ARG A 252 32.33 0.10 -12.08
N GLY A 253 31.94 -0.87 -11.25
CA GLY A 253 32.26 -0.98 -9.83
C GLY A 253 31.42 -0.07 -8.92
N TYR A 254 30.30 0.49 -9.41
CA TYR A 254 29.45 1.39 -8.60
C TYR A 254 28.89 0.68 -7.36
N SER A 255 28.60 -0.62 -7.44
CA SER A 255 28.08 -1.41 -6.30
C SER A 255 29.05 -1.47 -5.12
N GLN A 256 30.33 -1.13 -5.33
CA GLN A 256 31.35 -1.16 -4.29
C GLN A 256 31.61 0.21 -3.64
N ARG A 257 30.94 1.27 -4.11
CA ARG A 257 31.12 2.65 -3.66
C ARG A 257 30.24 2.98 -2.46
N PHE A 258 30.52 2.36 -1.33
CA PHE A 258 29.80 2.61 -0.09
C PHE A 258 30.71 2.37 1.13
N PRO A 259 30.39 2.95 2.31
CA PRO A 259 31.18 2.73 3.52
C PRO A 259 31.12 1.27 3.97
N LYS A 260 32.29 0.62 4.04
CA LYS A 260 32.44 -0.76 4.54
C LYS A 260 32.59 -0.75 6.06
N ARG A 261 32.33 -1.90 6.71
CA ARG A 261 32.43 -2.10 8.18
C ARG A 261 31.49 -1.22 9.00
N MET A 262 30.34 -0.89 8.43
CA MET A 262 29.26 -0.22 9.15
C MET A 262 28.60 -1.21 10.12
N GLN A 263 28.13 -0.70 11.25
CA GLN A 263 27.46 -1.46 12.31
C GLN A 263 26.04 -0.94 12.46
N GLY A 264 25.16 -1.68 13.14
CA GLY A 264 23.77 -1.27 13.34
C GLY A 264 23.63 0.16 13.91
N LEU A 265 24.50 0.55 14.85
CA LEU A 265 24.51 1.90 15.42
C LEU A 265 24.77 3.01 14.38
N HIS A 266 25.59 2.74 13.37
CA HIS A 266 25.83 3.70 12.30
C HIS A 266 24.59 3.84 11.40
N VAL A 267 23.90 2.73 11.14
CA VAL A 267 22.66 2.74 10.34
C VAL A 267 21.55 3.50 11.06
N THR A 268 21.39 3.30 12.37
CA THR A 268 20.40 4.05 13.16
C THR A 268 20.68 5.55 13.18
N HIS A 269 21.95 5.97 13.07
CA HIS A 269 22.27 7.39 12.98
C HIS A 269 21.93 7.99 11.61
N ILE A 270 22.07 7.21 10.53
CA ILE A 270 21.78 7.67 9.16
C ILE A 270 20.27 7.77 8.92
N LEU A 271 19.50 6.81 9.43
CA LEU A 271 18.06 6.71 9.19
C LEU A 271 17.20 7.25 10.36
N GLY A 272 17.85 7.75 11.42
CA GLY A 272 17.23 8.17 12.70
C GLY A 272 17.31 9.66 12.97
#